data_AF-A0A317ZT65-F1
#
_entry.id   AF-A0A317ZT65-F1
#
_cell.length_a   1.000
_cell.length_b   1.000
_cell.length_c   1.000
_cell.angle_alpha   90.00
_cell.angle_beta   90.00
_cell.angle_gamma   90.00
#
_symmetry.space_group_name_H-M   'P 1'
#
loop_
_entity.id
_entity.type
_entity.pdbx_description
1 polymer ?
#
loop_
_entity_poly.entity_id
_entity_poly.type
_entity_poly.pdbx_seq_one_letter_code
_entity_poly.pdbx_strand_id
1 'polypeptide(L)'
;MSVNVLESELWYLQEIEMRLAPTRFFRTYNLDFEAIEFGSLGRSSHPRLRDEKYAAIEKKDFHRRKLAYPTPTARIITTVRYTSPKGQNSYSKHVEWNFEQLQHGLHAAQASRARQSTTAALRQRERSLMTSGLRVTILKRDDYRCRMCGASAADGTVLHIDHITPVSHDGLTVPENLQTLCQSCNLGKSNRFVG
;
A
#
# COMPACT_ATOMS: atom_id res chain seq x y z
N MET A 1 -6.39 -23.84 -3.51
CA MET A 1 -5.86 -23.48 -2.19
C MET A 1 -5.67 -21.98 -2.17
N SER A 2 -6.43 -21.23 -1.37
CA SER A 2 -6.29 -19.78 -1.27
C SER A 2 -5.01 -19.47 -0.50
N VAL A 3 -3.93 -19.16 -1.22
CA VAL A 3 -2.69 -18.72 -0.61
C VAL A 3 -3.00 -17.45 0.20
N ASN A 4 -2.62 -17.43 1.47
CA ASN A 4 -2.80 -16.26 2.33
C ASN A 4 -2.11 -15.07 1.66
N VAL A 5 -2.78 -13.92 1.58
CA VAL A 5 -2.22 -12.70 0.98
C VAL A 5 -0.90 -12.33 1.66
N LEU A 6 -0.77 -12.55 2.96
CA LEU A 6 0.46 -12.29 3.72
C LEU A 6 1.60 -13.25 3.37
N GLU A 7 1.31 -14.54 3.19
CA GLU A 7 2.32 -15.55 2.79
C GLU A 7 2.83 -15.28 1.37
N SER A 8 1.94 -14.83 0.49
CA SER A 8 2.29 -14.46 -0.88
C SER A 8 3.26 -13.26 -0.90
N GLU A 9 3.06 -12.29 -0.01
CA GLU A 9 3.88 -11.07 0.04
C GLU A 9 5.28 -11.28 0.58
N LEU A 10 5.41 -12.08 1.63
CA LEU A 10 6.72 -12.46 2.16
C LEU A 10 7.53 -13.18 1.09
N TRP A 11 6.89 -14.09 0.35
CA TRP A 11 7.51 -14.78 -0.77
C TRP A 11 7.96 -13.79 -1.86
N TYR A 12 7.11 -12.85 -2.28
CA TYR A 12 7.50 -11.85 -3.27
C TYR A 12 8.70 -11.00 -2.81
N LEU A 13 8.72 -10.54 -1.55
CA LEU A 13 9.85 -9.78 -1.00
C LEU A 13 11.14 -10.59 -1.01
N GLN A 14 11.07 -11.87 -0.65
CA GLN A 14 12.22 -12.77 -0.66
C GLN A 14 12.75 -12.98 -2.09
N GLU A 15 11.86 -13.23 -3.06
CA GLU A 15 12.25 -13.41 -4.47
C GLU A 15 12.88 -12.15 -5.07
N ILE A 16 12.37 -10.96 -4.72
CA ILE A 16 12.95 -9.67 -5.09
C ILE A 16 14.36 -9.55 -4.51
N GLU A 17 14.51 -9.75 -3.20
CA GLU A 17 15.79 -9.57 -2.51
C GLU A 17 16.84 -10.55 -3.03
N MET A 18 16.48 -11.82 -3.27
CA MET A 18 17.40 -12.80 -3.86
C MET A 18 17.96 -12.37 -5.22
N ARG A 19 17.19 -11.63 -6.03
CA ARG A 19 17.60 -11.16 -7.35
C ARG A 19 18.32 -9.81 -7.32
N LEU A 20 18.01 -8.97 -6.34
CA LEU A 20 18.71 -7.70 -6.14
C LEU A 20 20.04 -7.87 -5.38
N ALA A 21 20.18 -8.86 -4.50
CA ALA A 21 21.40 -9.07 -3.72
C ALA A 21 22.68 -9.22 -4.58
N PRO A 22 22.70 -9.97 -5.69
CA PRO A 22 23.85 -10.06 -6.60
C PRO A 22 24.32 -8.71 -7.16
N THR A 23 23.40 -7.76 -7.38
CA THR A 23 23.75 -6.42 -7.90
C THR A 23 24.62 -5.64 -6.91
N ARG A 24 24.45 -5.87 -5.60
CA ARG A 24 25.25 -5.23 -4.55
C ARG A 24 26.70 -5.73 -4.57
N PHE A 25 26.89 -7.05 -4.71
CA PHE A 25 28.24 -7.63 -4.85
C PHE A 25 28.93 -7.17 -6.13
N PHE A 26 28.18 -7.06 -7.22
CA PHE A 26 28.73 -6.61 -8.49
C PHE A 26 29.20 -5.15 -8.45
N ARG A 27 28.54 -4.29 -7.66
CA ARG A 27 29.00 -2.92 -7.44
C ARG A 27 30.40 -2.89 -6.84
N THR A 28 30.66 -3.69 -5.81
CA THR A 28 31.99 -3.82 -5.21
C THR A 28 33.01 -4.36 -6.22
N TYR A 29 32.66 -5.43 -6.94
CA TYR A 29 33.49 -5.99 -8.00
C TYR A 29 33.89 -4.93 -9.05
N ASN A 30 32.96 -4.09 -9.49
CA ASN A 30 33.26 -3.04 -10.47
C ASN A 30 34.26 -2.01 -9.93
N LEU A 31 34.10 -1.59 -8.67
CA LEU A 31 35.03 -0.65 -8.04
C LEU A 31 36.43 -1.26 -7.93
N ASP A 32 36.52 -2.53 -7.50
CA ASP A 32 37.80 -3.24 -7.40
C ASP A 32 38.45 -3.43 -8.78
N PHE A 33 37.65 -3.76 -9.81
CA PHE A 33 38.11 -3.91 -11.18
C PHE A 33 38.68 -2.60 -11.74
N GLU A 34 38.00 -1.48 -11.51
CA GLU A 34 38.45 -0.13 -11.91
C GLU A 34 39.73 0.28 -11.15
N ALA A 35 39.83 -0.06 -9.86
CA ALA A 35 41.04 0.22 -9.07
C ALA A 35 42.26 -0.54 -9.62
N ILE A 36 42.10 -1.81 -10.01
CA ILE A 36 43.17 -2.60 -10.63
C ILE A 36 43.57 -2.01 -11.99
N GLU A 37 42.59 -1.60 -12.81
CA GLU A 37 42.83 -0.99 -14.12
C GLU A 37 43.74 0.24 -14.02
N PHE A 38 43.48 1.11 -13.04
CA PHE A 38 44.20 2.36 -12.86
C PHE A 38 45.57 2.18 -12.18
N GLY A 39 45.67 1.28 -11.20
CA GLY A 39 46.86 1.18 -10.34
C GLY A 39 47.93 0.19 -10.79
N SER A 40 47.57 -0.83 -11.58
CA SER A 40 48.41 -2.04 -11.71
C SER A 40 48.77 -2.46 -13.15
N LEU A 41 48.23 -1.81 -14.18
CA LEU A 41 48.48 -2.17 -15.58
C LEU A 41 49.58 -1.32 -16.23
N GLY A 42 50.28 -1.87 -17.23
CA GLY A 42 51.03 -1.13 -18.23
C GLY A 42 52.56 -1.21 -18.15
N ARG A 43 53.15 -2.15 -17.41
CA ARG A 43 54.61 -2.24 -17.23
C ARG A 43 55.21 -3.46 -17.93
N SER A 44 56.06 -3.27 -18.93
CA SER A 44 56.78 -4.39 -19.56
C SER A 44 58.13 -4.65 -18.89
N SER A 45 58.45 -5.92 -18.66
CA SER A 45 59.82 -6.36 -18.33
C SER A 45 60.59 -6.85 -19.56
N HIS A 46 59.98 -6.81 -20.75
CA HIS A 46 60.52 -7.45 -21.95
C HIS A 46 61.28 -6.45 -22.85
N PRO A 47 62.58 -6.68 -23.15
CA PRO A 47 63.44 -5.68 -23.81
C PRO A 47 63.01 -5.25 -25.21
N ARG A 48 62.23 -6.07 -25.91
CA ARG A 48 61.76 -5.80 -27.30
C ARG A 48 60.33 -5.27 -27.39
N LEU A 49 59.64 -5.10 -26.26
CA LEU A 49 58.25 -4.68 -26.25
C LEU A 49 58.16 -3.29 -25.64
N ARG A 50 57.68 -2.32 -26.42
CA ARG A 50 57.42 -0.96 -25.93
C ARG A 50 56.30 -0.98 -24.91
N ASP A 51 56.43 -0.20 -23.85
CA ASP A 51 55.46 -0.13 -22.75
C ASP A 51 54.05 0.24 -23.23
N GLU A 52 53.92 1.16 -24.18
CA GLU A 52 52.62 1.53 -24.78
C GLU A 52 51.92 0.33 -25.44
N LYS A 53 52.69 -0.50 -26.15
CA LYS A 53 52.16 -1.68 -26.83
C LYS A 53 51.81 -2.78 -25.83
N TYR A 54 52.62 -2.95 -24.77
CA TYR A 54 52.32 -3.85 -23.67
C TYR A 54 51.04 -3.43 -22.95
N ALA A 55 50.93 -2.16 -22.56
CA ALA A 55 49.75 -1.60 -21.90
C ALA A 55 48.47 -1.78 -22.73
N ALA A 56 48.54 -1.60 -24.05
CA ALA A 56 47.39 -1.82 -24.92
C ALA A 56 46.94 -3.30 -24.96
N ILE A 57 47.89 -4.24 -25.02
CA ILE A 57 47.60 -5.69 -25.01
C ILE A 57 47.03 -6.10 -23.66
N GLU A 58 47.69 -5.70 -22.58
CA GLU A 58 47.29 -6.02 -21.21
C GLU A 58 45.93 -5.44 -20.88
N LYS A 59 45.67 -4.16 -21.22
CA LYS A 59 44.36 -3.54 -21.04
C LYS A 59 43.28 -4.30 -21.79
N LYS A 60 43.54 -4.71 -23.03
CA LYS A 60 42.59 -5.51 -23.82
C LYS A 60 42.31 -6.88 -23.17
N ASP A 61 43.32 -7.56 -22.65
CA ASP A 61 43.16 -8.85 -21.98
C ASP A 61 42.45 -8.72 -20.63
N PHE A 62 42.75 -7.66 -19.88
CA PHE A 62 42.10 -7.32 -18.62
C PHE A 62 40.60 -7.07 -18.83
N HIS A 63 40.22 -6.24 -19.81
CA HIS A 63 38.82 -5.96 -20.12
C HIS A 63 38.05 -7.19 -20.60
N ARG A 64 38.71 -8.13 -21.29
CA ARG A 64 38.10 -9.42 -21.67
C ARG A 64 37.71 -10.28 -20.46
N ARG A 65 38.31 -10.04 -19.30
CA ARG A 65 37.98 -10.73 -18.03
C ARG A 65 36.93 -9.98 -17.21
N LYS A 66 36.47 -8.80 -17.65
CA LYS A 66 35.40 -8.07 -16.97
C LYS A 66 34.11 -8.86 -17.07
N LEU A 67 33.52 -9.20 -15.93
CA LEU A 67 32.21 -9.81 -15.88
C LEU A 67 31.17 -8.80 -16.38
N ALA A 68 30.07 -9.29 -16.95
CA ALA A 68 28.94 -8.44 -17.31
C ALA A 68 28.13 -8.10 -16.05
N TYR A 69 27.63 -6.86 -15.96
CA TYR A 69 26.76 -6.47 -14.86
C TYR A 69 25.48 -7.32 -14.86
N PRO A 70 25.13 -8.01 -13.76
CA PRO A 70 23.88 -8.73 -13.68
C PRO A 70 22.76 -7.71 -13.64
N THR A 71 22.03 -7.57 -14.75
CA THR A 71 20.81 -6.78 -14.81
C THR A 71 19.63 -7.72 -14.54
N PRO A 72 19.17 -7.87 -13.29
CA PRO A 72 17.99 -8.67 -13.02
C PRO A 72 16.80 -8.00 -13.71
N THR A 73 16.32 -8.62 -14.79
CA THR A 73 15.15 -8.12 -15.52
C THR A 73 13.90 -8.69 -14.87
N ALA A 74 13.07 -7.81 -14.33
CA ALA A 74 11.68 -8.12 -14.00
C ALA A 74 10.79 -7.37 -14.97
N ARG A 75 9.84 -8.10 -15.55
CA ARG A 75 8.69 -7.52 -16.23
C ARG A 75 7.42 -8.11 -15.64
N ILE A 76 6.88 -7.42 -14.64
CA ILE A 76 5.62 -7.81 -14.02
C ILE A 76 4.56 -6.84 -14.50
N ILE A 77 3.46 -7.37 -15.03
CA ILE A 77 2.37 -6.56 -15.57
C ILE A 77 1.15 -6.76 -14.69
N THR A 78 0.74 -5.70 -14.00
CA THR A 78 -0.53 -5.66 -13.27
C THR A 78 -1.59 -5.05 -14.16
N THR A 79 -2.71 -5.75 -14.33
CA THR A 79 -3.88 -5.22 -15.03
C THR A 79 -4.99 -5.00 -14.03
N VAL A 80 -5.36 -3.74 -13.82
CA VAL A 80 -6.53 -3.36 -13.03
C VAL A 80 -7.69 -3.16 -13.99
N ARG A 81 -8.79 -3.89 -13.79
CA ARG A 81 -10.04 -3.71 -14.54
C ARG A 81 -11.14 -3.24 -13.60
N TYR A 82 -11.84 -2.19 -14.01
CA TYR A 82 -13.03 -1.71 -13.34
C TYR A 82 -14.20 -1.70 -14.32
N THR A 83 -15.25 -2.43 -13.98
CA THR A 83 -16.51 -2.41 -14.71
C THR A 83 -17.54 -1.70 -13.84
N SER A 84 -18.19 -0.68 -14.40
CA SER A 84 -19.24 0.06 -13.68
C SER A 84 -20.38 -0.87 -13.22
N PRO A 85 -21.11 -0.56 -12.12
CA PRO A 85 -22.15 -1.44 -11.57
C PRO A 85 -23.26 -1.85 -12.57
N LYS A 86 -23.55 -0.97 -13.55
CA LYS A 86 -24.55 -1.23 -14.61
C LYS A 86 -23.93 -1.89 -15.87
N GLY A 87 -22.65 -2.24 -15.84
CA GLY A 87 -21.95 -2.89 -16.95
C GLY A 87 -21.68 -2.01 -18.17
N GLN A 88 -22.10 -0.74 -18.16
CA GLN A 88 -22.08 0.10 -19.37
C GLN A 88 -20.69 0.63 -19.75
N ASN A 89 -19.82 0.80 -18.77
CA ASN A 89 -18.45 1.25 -18.97
C ASN A 89 -17.46 0.27 -18.34
N SER A 90 -16.35 0.04 -19.04
CA SER A 90 -15.22 -0.75 -18.57
C SER A 90 -13.94 0.05 -18.76
N TYR A 91 -13.10 0.06 -17.74
CA TYR A 91 -11.82 0.76 -17.72
C TYR A 91 -10.75 -0.25 -17.37
N SER A 92 -9.61 -0.19 -18.06
CA SER A 92 -8.45 -0.99 -17.71
C SER A 92 -7.20 -0.13 -17.64
N LYS A 93 -6.39 -0.37 -16.61
CA LYS A 93 -5.06 0.23 -16.48
C LYS A 93 -4.03 -0.88 -16.42
N HIS A 94 -3.00 -0.74 -17.25
CA HIS A 94 -1.82 -1.60 -17.23
C HIS A 94 -0.70 -0.87 -16.51
N VAL A 95 -0.04 -1.55 -15.58
CA VAL A 95 1.13 -1.05 -14.88
C VAL A 95 2.21 -2.12 -15.00
N GLU A 96 3.36 -1.72 -15.52
CA GLU A 96 4.55 -2.56 -15.63
C GLU A 96 5.51 -2.21 -14.49
N TRP A 97 6.12 -3.24 -13.90
CA TRP A 97 7.02 -3.12 -12.76
C TRP A 97 8.34 -3.83 -13.04
N ASN A 98 9.44 -3.14 -12.78
CA ASN A 98 10.74 -3.75 -12.50
C ASN A 98 10.82 -4.16 -11.00
N PHE A 99 11.92 -4.82 -10.59
CA PHE A 99 12.08 -5.29 -9.21
C PHE A 99 12.05 -4.17 -8.17
N GLU A 100 12.69 -3.03 -8.44
CA GLU A 100 12.71 -1.88 -7.54
C GLU A 100 11.34 -1.22 -7.38
N GLN A 101 10.62 -1.05 -8.49
CA GLN A 101 9.27 -0.49 -8.53
C GLN A 101 8.29 -1.43 -7.82
N LEU A 102 8.40 -2.74 -8.06
CA LEU A 102 7.59 -3.75 -7.40
C LEU A 102 7.80 -3.73 -5.88
N GLN A 103 9.05 -3.67 -5.44
CA GLN A 103 9.40 -3.58 -4.01
C GLN A 103 8.76 -2.34 -3.36
N HIS A 104 8.93 -1.17 -3.98
CA HIS A 104 8.30 0.07 -3.49
C HIS A 104 6.77 -0.02 -3.46
N GLY A 105 6.16 -0.53 -4.53
CA GLY A 105 4.71 -0.70 -4.63
C GLY A 105 4.16 -1.63 -3.53
N LEU A 106 4.86 -2.73 -3.26
CA LEU A 106 4.48 -3.68 -2.22
C LEU A 106 4.58 -3.06 -0.82
N HIS A 107 5.68 -2.36 -0.51
CA HIS A 107 5.81 -1.64 0.75
C HIS A 107 4.73 -0.57 0.93
N ALA A 108 4.41 0.20 -0.12
CA ALA A 108 3.34 1.18 -0.08
C ALA A 108 1.98 0.54 0.20
N ALA A 109 1.69 -0.61 -0.40
CA ALA A 109 0.45 -1.36 -0.17
C ALA A 109 0.37 -1.92 1.27
N GLN A 110 1.49 -2.41 1.82
CA GLN A 110 1.58 -2.85 3.22
C GLN A 110 1.32 -1.69 4.19
N ALA A 111 2.00 -0.56 3.99
CA ALA A 111 1.80 0.64 4.81
C ALA A 111 0.36 1.17 4.74
N SER A 112 -0.25 1.14 3.55
CA SER A 112 -1.66 1.54 3.37
C SER A 112 -2.62 0.65 4.17
N ARG A 113 -2.45 -0.68 4.10
CA ARG A 113 -3.27 -1.62 4.88
C ARG A 113 -3.07 -1.47 6.37
N ALA A 114 -1.83 -1.31 6.84
CA ALA A 114 -1.54 -1.07 8.24
C ALA A 114 -2.21 0.21 8.77
N ARG A 115 -2.29 1.27 7.96
CA ARG A 115 -3.05 2.49 8.32
C ARG A 115 -4.54 2.23 8.38
N GLN A 116 -5.09 1.49 7.42
CA GLN A 116 -6.51 1.16 7.33
C GLN A 116 -6.99 0.23 8.46
N SER A 117 -6.10 -0.61 9.02
CA SER A 117 -6.42 -1.50 10.14
C SER A 117 -6.31 -0.84 11.51
N THR A 118 -5.89 0.42 11.60
CA THR A 118 -5.86 1.13 12.89
C THR A 118 -7.26 1.31 13.47
N THR A 119 -7.39 1.28 14.79
CA THR A 119 -8.67 1.51 15.48
C THR A 119 -9.31 2.84 15.07
N ALA A 120 -8.50 3.89 14.85
CA ALA A 120 -9.00 5.19 14.40
C ALA A 120 -9.60 5.12 13.00
N ALA A 121 -8.92 4.46 12.05
CA ALA A 121 -9.41 4.29 10.68
C ALA A 121 -10.66 3.41 10.61
N LEU A 122 -10.70 2.32 11.39
CA LEU A 122 -11.89 1.46 11.50
C LEU A 122 -13.09 2.24 12.04
N ARG A 123 -12.91 3.03 13.11
CA ARG A 123 -13.97 3.89 13.65
C ARG A 123 -14.42 4.96 12.67
N GLN A 124 -13.49 5.57 11.92
CA GLN A 124 -13.85 6.53 10.88
C GLN A 124 -14.64 5.87 9.74
N ARG A 125 -14.24 4.66 9.34
CA ARG A 125 -14.95 3.86 8.35
C ARG A 125 -16.38 3.56 8.81
N GLU A 126 -16.56 3.10 10.04
CA GLU A 126 -17.90 2.85 10.59
C GLU A 126 -18.76 4.11 10.54
N ARG A 127 -18.24 5.27 10.93
CA ARG A 127 -18.99 6.54 10.80
C ARG A 127 -19.34 6.89 9.35
N SER A 128 -18.45 6.59 8.40
CA SER A 128 -18.68 6.89 6.97
C SER A 128 -19.78 6.03 6.34
N LEU A 129 -20.12 4.88 6.94
CA LEU A 129 -21.25 4.05 6.49
C LEU A 129 -22.62 4.73 6.73
N MET A 130 -22.66 5.82 7.51
CA MET A 130 -23.85 6.62 7.76
C MET A 130 -24.23 7.46 6.53
N THR A 131 -24.81 6.83 5.52
CA THR A 131 -25.28 7.50 4.30
C THR A 131 -26.57 8.29 4.53
N SER A 132 -26.85 9.29 3.68
CA SER A 132 -28.13 10.02 3.71
C SER A 132 -29.35 9.12 3.53
N GLY A 133 -29.24 8.08 2.70
CA GLY A 133 -30.31 7.09 2.54
C GLY A 133 -30.58 6.31 3.82
N LEU A 134 -29.52 5.83 4.48
CA LEU A 134 -29.65 5.15 5.78
C LEU A 134 -30.28 6.08 6.82
N ARG A 135 -29.85 7.36 6.88
CA ARG A 135 -30.43 8.36 7.79
C ARG A 135 -31.95 8.49 7.62
N VAL A 136 -32.43 8.62 6.38
CA VAL A 136 -33.87 8.71 6.08
C VAL A 136 -34.59 7.43 6.48
N THR A 137 -34.00 6.26 6.25
CA THR A 137 -34.57 4.97 6.67
C THR A 137 -34.76 4.89 8.18
N ILE A 138 -33.75 5.29 8.97
CA ILE A 138 -33.84 5.27 10.43
C ILE A 138 -34.87 6.30 10.94
N LEU A 139 -34.88 7.51 10.39
CA LEU A 139 -35.89 8.52 10.75
C LEU A 139 -37.30 8.02 10.48
N LYS A 140 -37.56 7.40 9.32
CA LYS A 140 -38.87 6.82 8.99
C LYS A 140 -39.25 5.68 9.93
N ARG A 141 -38.32 4.78 10.24
CA ARG A 141 -38.54 3.68 11.19
C ARG A 141 -38.96 4.19 12.56
N ASP A 142 -38.35 5.29 12.99
CA ASP A 142 -38.58 5.89 14.31
C ASP A 142 -39.73 6.92 14.31
N ASP A 143 -40.56 6.94 13.26
CA ASP A 143 -41.68 7.88 13.08
C ASP A 143 -41.27 9.36 13.20
N TYR A 144 -40.04 9.69 12.79
CA TYR A 144 -39.45 11.02 12.94
C TYR A 144 -39.55 11.55 14.38
N ARG A 145 -39.37 10.66 15.36
CA ARG A 145 -39.42 10.99 16.79
C ARG A 145 -38.18 10.49 17.51
N CYS A 146 -37.82 11.20 18.56
CA CYS A 146 -36.78 10.77 19.47
C CYS A 146 -37.20 9.47 20.18
N ARG A 147 -36.37 8.44 20.08
CA ARG A 147 -36.58 7.15 20.73
C ARG A 147 -36.47 7.18 22.27
N MET A 148 -35.87 8.23 22.84
CA MET A 148 -35.76 8.40 24.30
C MET A 148 -36.87 9.24 24.91
N CYS A 149 -37.29 10.35 24.27
CA CYS A 149 -38.25 11.29 24.87
C CYS A 149 -39.52 11.54 24.03
N GLY A 150 -39.61 11.01 22.82
CA GLY A 150 -40.77 11.19 21.94
C GLY A 150 -40.82 12.51 21.16
N ALA A 151 -39.93 13.48 21.46
CA ALA A 151 -39.88 14.76 20.77
C ALA A 151 -39.63 14.62 19.26
N SER A 152 -40.24 15.51 18.50
CA SER A 152 -40.25 15.56 17.05
C SER A 152 -39.80 16.94 16.55
N ALA A 153 -39.66 17.11 15.23
CA ALA A 153 -39.37 18.42 14.66
C ALA A 153 -40.46 19.48 14.96
N ALA A 154 -41.71 19.06 15.21
CA ALA A 154 -42.80 19.95 15.59
C ALA A 154 -42.60 20.58 16.98
N ASP A 155 -41.79 19.95 17.84
CA ASP A 155 -41.44 20.42 19.18
C ASP A 155 -40.23 21.39 19.15
N GLY A 156 -39.80 21.82 17.96
CA GLY A 156 -38.70 22.77 17.78
C GLY A 156 -37.29 22.21 17.97
N THR A 157 -37.13 20.88 18.03
CA THR A 157 -35.81 20.24 18.15
C THR A 157 -35.30 19.69 16.81
N VAL A 158 -33.97 19.69 16.65
CA VAL A 158 -33.29 18.94 15.58
C VAL A 158 -33.18 17.47 15.99
N LEU A 159 -33.44 16.57 15.04
CA LEU A 159 -33.27 15.13 15.20
C LEU A 159 -31.94 14.68 14.59
N HIS A 160 -31.24 13.83 15.32
CA HIS A 160 -29.97 13.23 14.95
C HIS A 160 -30.11 11.71 14.93
N ILE A 161 -29.37 11.05 14.04
CA ILE A 161 -29.19 9.60 14.11
C ILE A 161 -27.93 9.33 14.90
N ASP A 162 -28.07 8.55 15.96
CA ASP A 162 -27.00 8.19 16.88
C ASP A 162 -26.88 6.67 17.01
N HIS A 163 -25.69 6.20 17.38
CA HIS A 163 -25.47 4.79 17.66
C HIS A 163 -25.87 4.45 19.09
N ILE A 164 -26.65 3.39 19.30
CA ILE A 164 -27.00 2.87 20.64
C ILE A 164 -25.71 2.49 21.38
N THR A 165 -24.93 1.59 20.79
CA THR A 165 -23.53 1.35 21.16
C THR A 165 -22.65 2.32 20.39
N PRO A 166 -21.94 3.25 21.05
CA PRO A 166 -21.08 4.20 20.36
C PRO A 166 -19.97 3.51 19.56
N VAL A 167 -19.57 4.11 18.44
CA VAL A 167 -18.43 3.62 17.63
C VAL A 167 -17.12 3.57 18.43
N SER A 168 -16.97 4.37 19.48
CA SER A 168 -15.82 4.28 20.41
C SER A 168 -15.77 2.97 21.20
N HIS A 169 -16.91 2.30 21.35
CA HIS A 169 -17.09 1.00 21.99
C HIS A 169 -17.48 -0.07 20.95
N ASP A 170 -16.90 0.02 19.75
CA ASP A 170 -17.04 -0.95 18.66
C ASP A 170 -18.48 -1.15 18.15
N GLY A 171 -19.36 -0.16 18.38
CA GLY A 171 -20.69 -0.15 17.81
C GLY A 171 -20.68 0.01 16.29
N LEU A 172 -21.43 -0.85 15.60
CA LEU A 172 -21.51 -0.90 14.14
C LEU A 172 -22.55 0.09 13.59
N THR A 173 -22.33 0.59 12.38
CA THR A 173 -23.34 1.38 11.65
C THR A 173 -24.31 0.47 10.91
N VAL A 174 -25.21 -0.14 11.66
CA VAL A 174 -26.28 -1.02 11.16
C VAL A 174 -27.62 -0.56 11.74
N PRO A 175 -28.75 -0.74 11.03
CA PRO A 175 -30.04 -0.22 11.49
C PRO A 175 -30.38 -0.58 12.95
N GLU A 176 -30.04 -1.79 13.38
CA GLU A 176 -30.31 -2.32 14.71
C GLU A 176 -29.56 -1.57 15.82
N ASN A 177 -28.39 -1.01 15.51
CA ASN A 177 -27.58 -0.22 16.45
C ASN A 177 -27.78 1.29 16.26
N LEU A 178 -28.70 1.72 15.40
CA LEU A 178 -28.99 3.14 15.15
C LEU A 178 -30.33 3.54 15.76
N GLN A 179 -30.41 4.77 16.24
CA GLN A 179 -31.62 5.36 16.80
C GLN A 179 -31.72 6.86 16.50
N THR A 180 -32.95 7.35 16.41
CA THR A 180 -33.25 8.77 16.30
C THR A 180 -33.29 9.41 17.68
N LEU A 181 -32.49 10.45 17.92
CA LEU A 181 -32.46 11.23 19.15
C LEU A 181 -32.67 12.71 18.86
N CYS A 182 -33.40 13.42 19.73
CA CYS A 182 -33.40 14.88 19.70
C CYS A 182 -32.06 15.44 20.19
N GLN A 183 -31.78 16.71 19.92
CA GLN A 183 -30.50 17.33 20.23
C GLN A 183 -30.15 17.23 21.73
N SER A 184 -31.10 17.47 22.63
CA SER A 184 -30.87 17.38 24.09
C SER A 184 -30.54 15.95 24.53
N CYS A 185 -31.31 14.97 24.05
CA CYS A 185 -31.09 13.54 24.30
C CYS A 185 -29.75 13.06 23.73
N ASN A 186 -29.39 13.46 22.52
CA ASN A 186 -28.13 13.08 21.88
C ASN A 186 -26.93 13.62 22.66
N LEU A 187 -26.98 14.91 23.05
CA LEU A 187 -25.95 15.53 23.88
C LEU A 187 -25.84 14.86 25.26
N GLY A 188 -26.98 14.55 25.89
CA GLY A 188 -27.02 13.87 27.19
C GLY A 188 -26.44 12.45 27.14
N LYS A 189 -26.66 11.71 26.05
CA LYS A 189 -26.08 10.39 25.85
C LYS A 189 -24.57 10.45 25.62
N SER A 190 -24.10 11.34 24.75
CA SER A 190 -22.68 11.44 24.38
C SER A 190 -22.09 10.06 23.96
N ASN A 191 -20.91 9.70 24.44
CA ASN A 191 -20.27 8.41 24.22
C ASN A 191 -20.70 7.32 25.24
N ARG A 192 -21.79 7.51 25.99
CA ARG A 192 -22.28 6.52 26.95
C ARG A 192 -23.19 5.51 26.25
N PHE A 193 -23.12 4.27 26.73
CA PHE A 193 -24.10 3.26 26.42
C PHE A 193 -25.36 3.56 27.24
N VAL A 194 -26.49 3.71 26.57
CA VAL A 194 -27.81 3.85 27.20
C VAL A 194 -28.63 2.72 26.63
N GLY A 195 -28.62 1.61 27.35
CA GLY A 195 -29.38 0.39 27.07
C GLY A 195 -30.19 0.02 28.29
#